data_AF-A0A3D9BV35-F1
#
_entry.id   AF-A0A3D9BV35-F1
#
_cell.length_a   1.000
_cell.length_b   1.000
_cell.length_c   1.000
_cell.angle_alpha   90.00
_cell.angle_beta   90.00
_cell.angle_gamma   90.00
#
_symmetry.space_group_name_H-M   'P 1'
#
loop_
_entity.id
_entity.type
_entity.pdbx_description
1 polymer ?
#
loop_
_entity_poly.entity_id
_entity_poly.type
_entity_poly.pdbx_seq_one_letter_code
_entity_poly.pdbx_strand_id
1 'polypeptide(L)'
;MADMTWTKCRLAEILNEDRGLPDEVAAPAAGLTETDLTELPHREREAALSAFARAARESRDARAGQGLQGEDVPAYKAEDILQGLRGARAALESFPAGERSARGDILLANCRCRPLGGPED
;
A
#
# COMPACT_ATOMS: atom_id res chain seq x y z
N MET A 1 2.81 3.12 -21.87
CA MET A 1 2.98 2.49 -20.55
C MET A 1 3.41 3.60 -19.61
N ALA A 2 2.73 3.82 -18.49
CA ALA A 2 3.18 4.79 -17.50
C ALA A 2 4.56 4.35 -16.97
N ASP A 3 5.48 5.29 -16.76
CA ASP A 3 6.77 4.97 -16.14
C ASP A 3 6.53 4.61 -14.67
N MET A 4 6.63 3.31 -14.35
CA MET A 4 6.40 2.77 -13.01
C MET A 4 7.70 2.57 -12.23
N THR A 5 8.83 3.07 -12.74
CA THR A 5 10.14 2.86 -12.14
C THR A 5 10.17 3.38 -10.71
N TRP A 6 9.69 4.60 -10.51
CA TRP A 6 9.61 5.21 -9.18
C TRP A 6 8.69 4.42 -8.24
N THR A 7 7.47 4.08 -8.70
CA THR A 7 6.49 3.33 -7.89
C THR A 7 7.02 1.97 -7.47
N LYS A 8 7.66 1.23 -8.37
CA LYS A 8 8.28 -0.07 -8.09
C LYS A 8 9.38 0.03 -7.05
N CYS A 9 10.32 0.96 -7.23
CA CYS A 9 11.40 1.19 -6.28
C CYS A 9 10.85 1.54 -4.89
N ARG A 10 9.83 2.42 -4.85
CA ARG A 10 9.25 2.86 -3.58
C ARG A 10 8.51 1.72 -2.87
N LEU A 11 7.73 0.93 -3.59
CA LEU A 11 7.05 -0.24 -3.04
C LEU A 11 8.04 -1.30 -2.55
N ALA A 12 9.11 -1.56 -3.30
CA ALA A 12 10.17 -2.48 -2.90
C ALA A 12 10.84 -2.04 -1.59
N GLU A 13 11.12 -0.75 -1.44
CA GLU A 13 11.66 -0.16 -0.20
C GLU A 13 10.69 -0.36 0.98
N ILE A 14 9.41 0.00 0.80
CA ILE A 14 8.39 -0.12 1.86
C ILE A 14 8.20 -1.58 2.30
N LEU A 15 8.25 -2.50 1.35
CA LEU A 15 8.02 -3.93 1.60
C LEU A 15 9.28 -4.69 2.04
N ASN A 16 10.45 -4.06 1.99
CA ASN A 16 11.77 -4.69 2.13
C ASN A 16 11.96 -5.84 1.11
N GLU A 17 11.67 -5.59 -0.17
CA GLU A 17 11.89 -6.56 -1.26
C GLU A 17 13.08 -6.13 -2.12
N ASP A 18 14.27 -6.63 -1.80
CA ASP A 18 15.51 -6.32 -2.54
C ASP A 18 15.50 -6.82 -3.99
N ARG A 19 14.64 -7.79 -4.33
CA ARG A 19 14.52 -8.33 -5.70
C ARG A 19 13.76 -7.41 -6.66
N GLY A 20 13.16 -6.34 -6.14
CA GLY A 20 12.26 -5.49 -6.89
C GLY A 20 10.89 -6.13 -7.12
N LEU A 21 9.95 -5.33 -7.63
CA LEU A 21 8.59 -5.76 -7.91
C LEU A 21 8.33 -5.69 -9.42
N PRO A 22 7.72 -6.71 -10.03
CA PRO A 22 7.35 -6.66 -11.43
C PRO A 22 6.16 -5.71 -11.65
N ASP A 23 5.98 -5.23 -12.89
CA ASP A 23 4.99 -4.19 -13.22
C ASP A 23 3.56 -4.65 -12.90
N GLU A 24 3.24 -5.93 -13.14
CA GLU A 24 1.93 -6.49 -12.83
C GLU A 24 1.62 -6.48 -11.32
N VAL A 25 2.63 -6.58 -10.47
CA VAL A 25 2.46 -6.51 -9.01
C VAL A 25 2.27 -5.06 -8.57
N ALA A 26 3.03 -4.13 -9.16
CA ALA A 26 2.93 -2.70 -8.83
C ALA A 26 1.73 -1.99 -9.49
N ALA A 27 1.08 -2.60 -10.49
CA ALA A 27 -0.01 -2.01 -11.26
C ALA A 27 -1.15 -1.40 -10.41
N PRO A 28 -1.59 -2.01 -9.30
CA PRO A 28 -2.61 -1.41 -8.44
C PRO A 28 -2.21 -0.06 -7.85
N ALA A 29 -0.91 0.16 -7.64
CA ALA A 29 -0.35 1.39 -7.12
C ALA A 29 0.13 2.35 -8.23
N ALA A 30 -0.13 2.07 -9.50
CA ALA A 30 0.33 2.92 -10.62
C ALA A 30 -0.20 4.36 -10.55
N GLY A 31 -1.31 4.60 -9.83
CA GLY A 31 -1.84 5.94 -9.57
C GLY A 31 -1.13 6.71 -8.45
N LEU A 32 -0.25 6.05 -7.69
CA LEU A 32 0.53 6.68 -6.63
C LEU A 32 1.81 7.28 -7.22
N THR A 33 1.95 8.58 -7.09
CA THR A 33 3.10 9.35 -7.57
C THR A 33 4.02 9.81 -6.44
N GLU A 34 5.22 10.24 -6.79
CA GLU A 34 6.16 10.86 -5.85
C GLU A 34 5.58 12.10 -5.17
N THR A 35 4.86 12.91 -5.95
CA THR A 35 4.19 14.11 -5.46
C THR A 35 3.13 13.78 -4.42
N ASP A 36 2.36 12.68 -4.61
CA ASP A 36 1.38 12.23 -3.62
C ASP A 36 1.99 11.99 -2.25
N LEU A 37 3.13 11.30 -2.18
CA LEU A 37 3.80 11.01 -0.91
C LEU A 37 4.56 12.23 -0.37
N THR A 38 5.19 13.03 -1.23
CA THR A 38 6.00 14.16 -0.77
C THR A 38 5.15 15.29 -0.18
N GLU A 39 3.97 15.52 -0.75
CA GLU A 39 3.01 16.52 -0.26
C GLU A 39 2.19 16.05 0.95
N LEU A 40 2.20 14.75 1.26
CA LEU A 40 1.52 14.21 2.42
C LEU A 40 2.33 14.57 3.69
N PRO A 41 1.69 15.12 4.75
CA PRO A 41 2.36 15.41 6.00
C PRO A 41 3.07 14.18 6.55
N HIS A 42 4.22 14.38 7.20
CA HIS A 42 5.07 13.31 7.68
C HIS A 42 4.31 12.26 8.51
N ARG A 43 3.46 12.69 9.46
CA ARG A 43 2.67 11.78 10.30
C ARG A 43 1.69 10.91 9.50
N GLU A 44 0.94 11.52 8.57
CA GLU A 44 0.00 10.81 7.71
C GLU A 44 0.72 9.85 6.78
N ARG A 45 1.86 10.28 6.22
CA ARG A 45 2.70 9.46 5.37
C ARG A 45 3.23 8.25 6.10
N GLU A 46 3.81 8.43 7.29
CA GLU A 46 4.33 7.30 8.06
C GLU A 46 3.22 6.33 8.45
N ALA A 47 2.07 6.84 8.91
CA ALA A 47 0.92 5.99 9.24
C ALA A 47 0.41 5.21 8.02
N ALA A 48 0.25 5.87 6.88
CA ALA A 48 -0.22 5.25 5.64
C ALA A 48 0.77 4.21 5.11
N LEU A 49 2.07 4.51 5.08
CA LEU A 49 3.11 3.59 4.60
C LEU A 49 3.31 2.40 5.55
N SER A 50 3.23 2.63 6.86
CA SER A 50 3.30 1.56 7.87
C SER A 50 2.11 0.61 7.76
N ALA A 51 0.90 1.14 7.66
CA ALA A 51 -0.31 0.35 7.47
C ALA A 51 -0.33 -0.38 6.12
N PHE A 52 0.19 0.27 5.07
CA PHE A 52 0.40 -0.37 3.76
C PHE A 52 1.28 -1.61 3.88
N ALA A 53 2.49 -1.45 4.43
CA ALA A 53 3.45 -2.53 4.55
C ALA A 53 2.88 -3.69 5.37
N ARG A 54 2.20 -3.36 6.47
CA ARG A 54 1.54 -4.34 7.33
C ARG A 54 0.47 -5.13 6.60
N ALA A 55 -0.50 -4.48 5.97
CA ALA A 55 -1.61 -5.15 5.30
C ALA A 55 -1.15 -5.98 4.09
N ALA A 56 -0.15 -5.50 3.34
CA ALA A 56 0.44 -6.26 2.24
C ALA A 56 1.15 -7.53 2.75
N ARG A 57 1.90 -7.43 3.86
CA ARG A 57 2.55 -8.59 4.50
C ARG A 57 1.53 -9.57 5.05
N GLU A 58 0.51 -9.10 5.78
CA GLU A 58 -0.56 -9.94 6.31
C GLU A 58 -1.29 -10.70 5.19
N SER A 59 -1.57 -10.03 4.06
CA SER A 59 -2.14 -10.68 2.87
C SER A 59 -1.23 -11.78 2.32
N ARG A 60 0.05 -11.45 2.11
CA ARG A 60 1.06 -12.40 1.60
C ARG A 60 1.23 -13.60 2.53
N ASP A 61 1.31 -13.35 3.82
CA ASP A 61 1.54 -14.36 4.86
C ASP A 61 0.27 -15.21 5.06
N ALA A 62 -0.93 -14.65 4.91
CA ALA A 62 -2.17 -15.43 4.89
C ALA A 62 -2.20 -16.43 3.72
N ARG A 63 -1.70 -16.03 2.54
CA ARG A 63 -1.54 -16.94 1.38
C ARG A 63 -0.47 -18.00 1.60
N ALA A 64 0.55 -17.71 2.41
CA ALA A 64 1.61 -18.64 2.77
C ALA A 64 1.10 -19.78 3.68
N GLY A 65 -0.08 -19.62 4.29
CA GLY A 65 -0.56 -20.48 5.38
C GLY A 65 0.20 -20.16 6.67
N GLN A 66 -0.43 -20.38 7.83
CA GLN A 66 0.07 -19.99 9.17
C GLN A 66 1.36 -20.72 9.64
N GLY A 67 2.31 -21.07 8.76
CA GLY A 67 3.43 -21.95 9.11
C GLY A 67 4.73 -21.77 8.33
N LEU A 68 4.82 -20.90 7.33
CA LEU A 68 6.10 -20.68 6.63
C LEU A 68 6.94 -19.64 7.37
N GLN A 69 7.78 -20.10 8.31
CA GLN A 69 8.94 -19.35 8.80
C GLN A 69 10.18 -19.79 8.02
N GLY A 70 10.79 -18.91 7.23
CA GLY A 70 12.01 -19.19 6.47
C GLY A 70 11.87 -19.00 4.96
N GLU A 71 12.87 -19.46 4.19
CA GLU A 71 13.19 -19.21 2.77
C GLU A 71 12.06 -19.37 1.72
N ASP A 72 10.85 -19.77 2.12
CA ASP A 72 9.67 -19.99 1.27
C ASP A 72 8.58 -18.90 1.42
N VAL A 73 8.92 -17.70 1.90
CA VAL A 73 7.96 -16.58 1.91
C VAL A 73 7.54 -16.28 0.46
N PRO A 74 6.24 -16.38 0.11
CA PRO A 74 5.80 -16.23 -1.26
C PRO A 74 6.04 -14.81 -1.75
N ALA A 75 6.38 -14.65 -3.02
CA ALA A 75 6.49 -13.33 -3.64
C ALA A 75 5.18 -12.54 -3.50
N TYR A 76 5.30 -11.21 -3.44
CA TYR A 76 4.16 -10.32 -3.47
C TYR A 76 3.42 -10.44 -4.81
N LYS A 77 2.10 -10.35 -4.73
CA LYS A 77 1.18 -10.31 -5.86
C LYS A 77 0.43 -8.98 -5.87
N ALA A 78 -0.21 -8.68 -7.00
CA ALA A 78 -1.06 -7.49 -7.13
C ALA A 78 -2.15 -7.42 -6.03
N GLU A 79 -2.68 -8.57 -5.60
CA GLU A 79 -3.65 -8.66 -4.49
C GLU A 79 -3.08 -8.14 -3.17
N ASP A 80 -1.80 -8.40 -2.88
CA ASP A 80 -1.18 -7.94 -1.63
C ASP A 80 -0.95 -6.42 -1.67
N ILE A 81 -0.59 -5.88 -2.84
CA ILE A 81 -0.48 -4.43 -3.05
C ILE A 81 -1.85 -3.77 -2.90
N LEU A 82 -2.92 -4.39 -3.41
CA LEU A 82 -4.29 -3.92 -3.17
C LEU A 82 -4.61 -3.88 -1.68
N GLN A 83 -4.32 -4.95 -0.91
CA GLN A 83 -4.53 -4.95 0.54
C GLN A 83 -3.70 -3.89 1.24
N GLY A 84 -2.45 -3.68 0.82
CA GLY A 84 -1.63 -2.56 1.26
C GLY A 84 -2.32 -1.21 1.05
N LEU A 85 -2.86 -0.93 -0.15
CA LEU A 85 -3.57 0.30 -0.44
C LEU A 85 -4.82 0.47 0.44
N ARG A 86 -5.54 -0.62 0.73
CA ARG A 86 -6.66 -0.60 1.68
C ARG A 86 -6.19 -0.26 3.10
N GLY A 87 -5.04 -0.78 3.52
CA GLY A 87 -4.43 -0.47 4.81
C GLY A 87 -4.01 0.99 4.90
N ALA A 88 -3.37 1.53 3.86
CA ALA A 88 -3.01 2.94 3.76
C ALA A 88 -4.24 3.85 3.84
N ARG A 89 -5.31 3.49 3.11
CA ARG A 89 -6.60 4.19 3.16
C ARG A 89 -7.16 4.20 4.58
N ALA A 90 -7.23 3.04 5.24
CA ALA A 90 -7.75 2.93 6.60
C ALA A 90 -6.93 3.77 7.59
N ALA A 91 -5.60 3.83 7.43
CA ALA A 91 -4.74 4.68 8.24
C ALA A 91 -5.03 6.17 8.03
N LEU A 92 -5.20 6.62 6.77
CA LEU A 92 -5.60 8.00 6.49
C LEU A 92 -7.00 8.32 7.04
N GLU A 93 -7.95 7.39 6.91
CA GLU A 93 -9.30 7.50 7.46
C GLU A 93 -9.30 7.60 9.01
N SER A 94 -8.28 7.05 9.67
CA SER A 94 -8.14 7.11 11.14
C SER A 94 -7.79 8.51 11.67
N PHE A 95 -7.23 9.40 10.83
CA PHE A 95 -7.03 10.80 11.20
C PHE A 95 -8.38 11.52 11.19
N PRO A 96 -8.72 12.30 12.24
CA PRO A 96 -9.97 13.04 12.27
C PRO A 96 -9.98 14.09 11.14
N ALA A 97 -11.15 14.35 10.55
CA ALA A 97 -11.29 15.24 9.40
C ALA A 97 -10.78 16.68 9.64
N GLY A 98 -10.66 17.13 10.89
CA GLY A 98 -10.09 18.43 11.24
C GLY A 98 -8.56 18.46 11.34
N GLU A 99 -7.91 17.30 11.43
CA GLU A 99 -6.44 17.16 11.49
C GLU A 99 -5.86 16.56 10.21
N ARG A 100 -6.72 15.96 9.37
CA ARG A 100 -6.32 15.39 8.09
C ARG A 100 -5.98 16.50 7.09
N SER A 101 -4.89 16.32 6.36
CA SER A 101 -4.46 17.24 5.33
C SER A 101 -5.35 17.17 4.08
N ALA A 102 -5.41 18.28 3.35
CA ALA A 102 -6.07 18.33 2.05
C ALA A 102 -5.51 17.27 1.08
N ARG A 103 -4.21 16.94 1.19
CA ARG A 103 -3.60 15.89 0.39
C ARG A 103 -4.11 14.50 0.78
N GLY A 104 -4.23 14.24 2.08
CA GLY A 104 -4.86 13.02 2.59
C GLY A 104 -6.29 12.85 2.08
N ASP A 105 -7.10 13.90 2.08
CA ASP A 105 -8.46 13.85 1.53
C ASP A 105 -8.48 13.62 0.02
N ILE A 106 -7.59 14.24 -0.75
CA ILE A 106 -7.45 14.00 -2.20
C ILE A 106 -7.09 12.53 -2.46
N LEU A 107 -6.17 11.96 -1.69
CA LEU A 107 -5.78 10.54 -1.84
C LEU A 107 -6.92 9.60 -1.49
N LEU A 108 -7.70 9.90 -0.44
CA LEU A 108 -8.87 9.12 -0.08
C LEU A 108 -9.96 9.19 -1.15
N ALA A 109 -10.21 10.37 -1.71
CA ALA A 109 -11.17 10.57 -2.79
C ALA A 109 -10.76 9.84 -4.09
N ASN A 110 -9.45 9.80 -4.38
CA ASN A 110 -8.91 9.14 -5.57
C ASN A 110 -8.61 7.65 -5.37
N CYS A 111 -8.63 7.12 -4.14
CA CYS A 111 -8.34 5.71 -3.93
C CYS A 111 -9.47 4.85 -4.48
N ARG A 112 -9.17 4.13 -5.57
CA ARG A 112 -10.03 3.07 -6.10
C ARG A 112 -10.04 1.82 -5.21
N CYS A 113 -9.30 1.83 -4.11
CA CYS A 113 -9.22 0.75 -3.15
C CYS A 113 -10.44 0.78 -2.21
N ARG A 114 -11.21 -0.30 -2.15
CA ARG A 114 -12.32 -0.49 -1.18
C ARG A 114 -11.79 -0.42 0.26
N PRO A 115 -12.52 0.11 1.26
CA PRO A 115 -12.09 0.03 2.66
C PRO A 115 -11.84 -1.42 3.11
N LEU A 116 -10.83 -1.59 3.98
CA LEU A 116 -10.46 -2.88 4.57
C LEU A 116 -11.62 -3.35 5.50
N GLY A 117 -12.19 -4.52 5.25
CA GLY A 117 -13.31 -5.07 6.05
C GLY A 117 -14.74 -4.68 5.60
N GLY A 118 -14.92 -4.06 4.43
CA GLY A 118 -16.25 -3.87 3.84
C GLY A 118 -16.83 -5.18 3.29
N PRO A 119 -18.17 -5.39 3.30
CA PRO A 119 -18.79 -6.64 2.88
C PRO A 119 -18.44 -6.95 1.43
N GLU A 120 -17.88 -8.12 1.11
CA GLU A 120 -17.67 -8.53 -0.27
C GLU A 120 -19.01 -8.49 -1.02
N ASP A 121 -19.05 -7.84 -2.18
CA ASP A 121 -20.25 -7.82 -3.04
C ASP A 121 -20.01 -8.85 -4.15
#